data_AF-A0A067T0S9-F1
#
_entry.id   AF-A0A067T0S9-F1
#
_cell.length_a   1.000
_cell.length_b   1.000
_cell.length_c   1.000
_cell.angle_alpha   90.00
_cell.angle_beta   90.00
_cell.angle_gamma   90.00
#
_symmetry.space_group_name_H-M   'P 1'
#
loop_
_entity.id
_entity.type
_entity.pdbx_description
1 polymer ?
#
loop_
_entity_poly.entity_id
_entity_poly.type
_entity_poly.pdbx_seq_one_letter_code
_entity_poly.pdbx_strand_id
1 'polypeptide(L)'
;MHRGSYTAVQVGAIWRLVYAQAGGVEAGPEEVVASLQGIVCKADLPPFRERIHSNGKHLKYVRQSVTLTAFGDSMFDTVGANIAEVHALFGRIVGADRLQECSTYATFEGNAAVEMSNRYFTPKNETGGAPGIPLGEEIDPHGHLTKAAGNGYVHVEDNRVYYFERQVKNEDDHRFVPVAPVTFQVGDIVEVQVSFAVFPLREGKLKTSMTLRSISLLDGSQTQASGYWDMR
;
A
#
# COMPACT_ATOMS: atom_id res chain seq x y z
N MET A 1 11.47 -28.27 -8.61
CA MET A 1 11.25 -27.85 -7.22
C MET A 1 12.16 -26.67 -6.92
N HIS A 2 11.64 -25.44 -6.94
CA HIS A 2 12.41 -24.28 -6.51
C HIS A 2 12.49 -24.31 -4.99
N ARG A 3 13.66 -24.64 -4.43
CA ARG A 3 13.91 -24.60 -2.99
C ARG A 3 14.09 -23.13 -2.63
N GLY A 4 13.07 -22.50 -2.09
CA GLY A 4 13.18 -21.20 -1.43
C GLY A 4 12.22 -21.14 -0.25
N SER A 5 12.36 -20.13 0.60
CA SER A 5 11.50 -19.94 1.76
C SER A 5 11.08 -18.49 1.94
N TYR A 6 9.86 -18.31 2.42
CA TYR A 6 9.39 -17.03 2.91
C TYR A 6 9.97 -16.76 4.30
N THR A 7 10.52 -15.57 4.49
CA THR A 7 11.06 -15.10 5.77
C THR A 7 10.83 -13.60 5.90
N ALA A 8 11.28 -13.00 7.00
CA ALA A 8 11.24 -11.56 7.17
C ALA A 8 12.65 -11.00 7.42
N VAL A 9 12.98 -9.92 6.73
CA VAL A 9 14.24 -9.18 6.91
C VAL A 9 13.96 -7.86 7.58
N GLN A 10 14.77 -7.52 8.58
CA GLN A 10 14.68 -6.23 9.25
C GLN A 10 15.45 -5.17 8.46
N VAL A 11 14.74 -4.12 8.04
CA VAL A 11 15.29 -2.93 7.38
C VAL A 11 14.97 -1.72 8.26
N GLY A 12 15.99 -1.22 8.96
CA GLY A 12 15.81 -0.23 10.02
C GLY A 12 14.92 -0.79 11.14
N ALA A 13 13.77 -0.16 11.37
CA ALA A 13 12.82 -0.58 12.40
C ALA A 13 11.66 -1.45 11.87
N ILE A 14 11.65 -1.76 10.56
CA ILE A 14 10.54 -2.45 9.87
C ILE A 14 11.01 -3.86 9.49
N TRP A 15 10.17 -4.87 9.71
CA TRP A 15 10.39 -6.20 9.14
C TRP A 15 9.58 -6.34 7.85
N ARG A 16 10.20 -6.82 6.77
CA ARG A 16 9.55 -7.00 5.47
C ARG A 16 9.51 -8.48 5.09
N LEU A 17 8.38 -8.93 4.56
CA LEU A 17 8.26 -10.26 3.99
C LEU A 17 9.11 -10.34 2.72
N VAL A 18 9.99 -11.33 2.68
CA VAL A 18 10.88 -11.59 1.55
C VAL A 18 10.87 -13.06 1.19
N TYR A 19 11.18 -13.35 -0.07
CA TYR A 19 11.46 -14.69 -0.56
C TYR A 19 12.97 -14.87 -0.72
N ALA A 20 13.52 -15.90 -0.09
CA ALA A 20 14.94 -16.24 -0.18
C ALA A 20 15.10 -17.54 -0.99
N GLN A 21 15.82 -17.48 -2.12
CA GLN A 21 16.16 -18.67 -2.90
C GLN A 21 17.29 -19.47 -2.23
N ALA A 22 17.17 -20.78 -2.17
CA ALA A 22 18.24 -21.63 -1.66
C ALA A 22 19.34 -21.79 -2.72
N GLY A 23 20.55 -21.33 -2.40
CA GLY A 23 21.77 -21.58 -3.19
C GLY A 23 22.21 -20.45 -4.12
N GLY A 24 21.51 -19.33 -4.18
CA GLY A 24 21.97 -18.13 -4.88
C GLY A 24 22.85 -17.27 -3.95
N VAL A 25 24.17 -17.38 -4.06
CA VAL A 25 25.11 -16.51 -3.33
C VAL A 25 25.06 -15.06 -3.84
N GLU A 26 24.44 -14.82 -5.01
CA GLU A 26 24.45 -13.53 -5.70
C GLU A 26 23.10 -12.78 -5.70
N ALA A 27 21.95 -13.45 -5.53
CA ALA A 27 20.65 -12.79 -5.48
C ALA A 27 20.19 -12.68 -4.02
N GLY A 28 20.21 -11.46 -3.48
CA GLY A 28 19.69 -11.16 -2.14
C GLY A 28 18.20 -11.50 -2.01
N PRO A 29 17.65 -11.47 -0.78
CA PRO A 29 16.23 -11.71 -0.56
C PRO A 29 15.36 -10.70 -1.33
N GLU A 30 14.35 -11.19 -2.05
CA GLU A 30 13.45 -10.38 -2.86
C GLU A 30 12.18 -10.04 -2.08
N GLU A 31 11.69 -8.80 -2.17
CA GLU A 31 10.43 -8.41 -1.53
C GLU A 31 9.26 -9.20 -2.12
N VAL A 32 8.41 -9.76 -1.26
CA VAL A 32 7.17 -10.41 -1.70
C VAL A 32 6.13 -9.34 -2.01
N VAL A 33 5.72 -9.29 -3.27
CA VAL A 33 4.64 -8.43 -3.76
C VAL A 33 3.51 -9.32 -4.28
N ALA A 34 2.31 -9.14 -3.72
CA ALA A 34 1.10 -9.84 -4.13
C ALA A 34 0.15 -8.89 -4.86
N SER A 35 -0.62 -9.42 -5.81
CA SER A 35 -1.72 -8.69 -6.46
C SER A 35 -3.06 -9.07 -5.84
N LEU A 36 -3.93 -8.08 -5.69
CA LEU A 36 -5.30 -8.23 -5.21
C LEU A 36 -6.24 -7.42 -6.10
N GLN A 37 -7.38 -7.99 -6.50
CA GLN A 37 -8.44 -7.26 -7.17
C GLN A 37 -9.61 -7.04 -6.23
N GLY A 38 -10.29 -5.91 -6.37
CA GLY A 38 -11.47 -5.60 -5.57
C GLY A 38 -12.07 -4.24 -5.92
N ILE A 39 -13.15 -3.91 -5.23
CA ILE A 39 -13.87 -2.65 -5.38
C ILE A 39 -13.38 -1.69 -4.29
N VAL A 40 -13.02 -0.47 -4.68
CA VAL A 40 -12.61 0.59 -3.75
C VAL A 40 -13.81 1.02 -2.92
N CYS A 41 -13.80 0.77 -1.60
CA CYS A 41 -14.83 1.27 -0.68
C CYS A 41 -14.38 2.49 0.12
N LYS A 42 -13.07 2.72 0.22
CA LYS A 42 -12.47 3.93 0.81
C LYS A 42 -11.18 4.27 0.10
N ALA A 43 -10.96 5.54 -0.16
CA ALA A 43 -9.72 6.06 -0.73
C ALA A 43 -9.28 7.31 0.04
N ASP A 44 -8.01 7.34 0.41
CA ASP A 44 -7.27 8.52 0.85
C ASP A 44 -6.07 8.64 -0.10
N LEU A 45 -6.34 9.18 -1.29
CA LEU A 45 -5.39 9.28 -2.38
C LEU A 45 -5.12 10.76 -2.71
N PRO A 46 -3.92 11.08 -3.24
CA PRO A 46 -3.62 12.42 -3.71
C PRO A 46 -4.56 12.90 -4.84
N PRO A 47 -4.57 14.20 -5.17
CA PRO A 47 -3.64 15.24 -4.73
C PRO A 47 -3.94 15.76 -3.32
N PHE A 48 -2.87 16.01 -2.57
CA PHE A 48 -2.94 16.62 -1.25
C PHE A 48 -3.11 18.14 -1.37
N ARG A 49 -4.26 18.66 -0.94
CA ARG A 49 -4.59 20.09 -1.07
C ARG A 49 -4.56 20.84 0.25
N GLU A 50 -4.62 20.13 1.37
CA GLU A 50 -4.71 20.74 2.68
C GLU A 50 -3.34 21.24 3.16
N ARG A 51 -3.34 22.20 4.09
CA ARG A 51 -2.10 22.63 4.75
C ARG A 51 -1.86 21.78 5.96
N ILE A 52 -0.72 21.09 6.00
CA ILE A 52 -0.28 20.42 7.22
C ILE A 52 0.49 21.43 8.08
N HIS A 53 -0.01 21.68 9.28
CA HIS A 53 0.76 22.42 10.28
C HIS A 53 2.06 21.67 10.57
N SER A 54 3.18 22.38 10.51
CA SER A 54 4.56 21.86 10.56
C SER A 54 5.00 21.28 11.91
N ASN A 55 4.06 20.77 12.71
CA ASN A 55 4.34 20.03 13.93
C ASN A 55 4.85 18.64 13.52
N GLY A 56 6.15 18.57 13.22
CA GLY A 56 6.82 17.46 12.51
C GLY A 56 6.69 16.06 13.11
N LYS A 57 6.03 15.87 14.26
CA LYS A 57 5.74 14.54 14.81
C LYS A 57 4.62 13.79 14.08
N HIS A 58 3.74 14.51 13.37
CA HIS A 58 2.60 13.90 12.67
C HIS A 58 2.90 13.49 11.22
N LEU A 59 3.92 14.07 10.59
CA LEU A 59 4.25 13.81 9.18
C LEU A 59 4.58 12.35 8.88
N LYS A 60 5.20 11.64 9.84
CA LYS A 60 5.46 10.20 9.72
C LYS A 60 4.21 9.33 9.63
N TYR A 61 3.03 9.89 9.90
CA TYR A 61 1.74 9.20 9.80
C TYR A 61 0.95 9.62 8.56
N VAL A 62 1.40 10.64 7.83
CA VAL A 62 0.76 11.06 6.58
C VAL A 62 1.04 9.99 5.53
N ARG A 63 -0.04 9.45 5.00
CA ARG A 63 -0.04 8.28 4.13
C ARG A 63 -1.15 8.42 3.11
N GLN A 64 -1.01 7.65 2.05
CA GLN A 64 -2.08 7.36 1.12
C GLN A 64 -2.57 5.95 1.38
N SER A 65 -3.86 5.71 1.20
CA SER A 65 -4.46 4.41 1.45
C SER A 65 -5.66 4.14 0.56
N VAL A 66 -5.90 2.86 0.32
CA VAL A 66 -7.16 2.36 -0.24
C VAL A 66 -7.67 1.23 0.63
N THR A 67 -8.98 1.06 0.65
CA THR A 67 -9.65 -0.09 1.23
C THR A 67 -10.46 -0.77 0.14
N LEU A 68 -10.23 -2.06 -0.05
CA LEU A 68 -10.93 -2.86 -1.03
C LEU A 68 -11.92 -3.80 -0.35
N THR A 69 -13.03 -4.08 -1.03
CA THR A 69 -13.99 -5.14 -0.69
C THR A 69 -14.37 -5.90 -1.96
N ALA A 70 -15.00 -7.06 -1.81
CA ALA A 70 -15.63 -7.79 -2.91
C ALA A 70 -17.12 -8.09 -2.67
N PHE A 71 -17.77 -7.39 -1.73
CA PHE A 71 -19.22 -7.49 -1.46
C PHE A 71 -19.74 -8.95 -1.37
N GLY A 72 -19.03 -9.80 -0.63
CA GLY A 72 -19.43 -11.18 -0.38
C GLY A 72 -18.89 -12.22 -1.36
N ASP A 73 -18.02 -11.84 -2.31
CA ASP A 73 -17.28 -12.81 -3.13
C ASP A 73 -16.30 -13.63 -2.27
N SER A 74 -16.31 -14.94 -2.46
CA SER A 74 -15.42 -15.91 -1.79
C SER A 74 -13.92 -15.68 -2.04
N MET A 75 -13.55 -14.89 -3.05
CA MET A 75 -12.18 -14.46 -3.28
C MET A 75 -11.59 -13.82 -2.01
N PHE A 76 -12.39 -13.02 -1.28
CA PHE A 76 -11.91 -12.36 -0.08
C PHE A 76 -11.71 -13.30 1.11
N ASP A 77 -12.35 -14.47 1.13
CA ASP A 77 -12.05 -15.52 2.11
C ASP A 77 -10.62 -16.04 1.93
N THR A 78 -10.20 -16.24 0.67
CA THR A 78 -8.82 -16.63 0.33
C THR A 78 -7.83 -15.53 0.70
N VAL A 79 -8.18 -14.27 0.45
CA VAL A 79 -7.35 -13.12 0.84
C VAL A 79 -7.18 -13.05 2.35
N GLY A 80 -8.28 -13.21 3.11
CA GLY A 80 -8.26 -13.25 4.57
C GLY A 80 -7.37 -14.39 5.10
N ALA A 81 -7.49 -15.59 4.53
CA ALA A 81 -6.66 -16.74 4.89
C ALA A 81 -5.16 -16.47 4.63
N ASN A 82 -4.82 -15.91 3.47
CA ASN A 82 -3.44 -15.58 3.11
C ASN A 82 -2.85 -14.50 4.05
N ILE A 83 -3.63 -13.47 4.39
CA ILE A 83 -3.22 -12.43 5.35
C ILE A 83 -2.97 -13.05 6.73
N ALA A 84 -3.84 -13.97 7.17
CA ALA A 84 -3.68 -14.67 8.44
C ALA A 84 -2.42 -15.56 8.47
N GLU A 85 -2.10 -16.24 7.36
CA GLU A 85 -0.87 -17.03 7.24
C GLU A 85 0.38 -16.15 7.32
N VAL A 86 0.42 -15.04 6.59
CA VAL A 86 1.53 -14.07 6.65
C VAL A 86 1.66 -13.47 8.06
N HIS A 87 0.54 -13.14 8.70
CA HIS A 87 0.54 -12.65 10.07
C HIS A 87 1.12 -13.68 11.06
N ALA A 88 0.73 -14.95 10.94
CA ALA A 88 1.26 -16.04 11.75
C ALA A 88 2.76 -16.26 11.50
N LEU A 89 3.21 -16.16 10.24
CA LEU A 89 4.63 -16.21 9.88
C LEU A 89 5.42 -15.09 10.58
N PHE A 90 4.92 -13.85 10.53
CA PHE A 90 5.54 -12.76 11.27
C PHE A 90 5.58 -13.04 12.78
N GLY A 91 4.48 -13.51 13.37
CA GLY A 91 4.42 -13.87 14.79
C GLY A 91 5.52 -14.86 15.21
N ARG A 92 5.83 -15.83 14.36
CA ARG A 92 6.95 -16.77 14.59
C ARG A 92 8.33 -16.11 14.55
N ILE A 93 8.50 -15.06 13.74
CA ILE A 93 9.78 -14.38 13.53
C ILE A 93 10.03 -13.29 14.59
N VAL A 94 9.02 -12.47 14.88
CA VAL A 94 9.20 -11.27 15.74
C VAL A 94 8.70 -11.47 17.17
N GLY A 95 8.04 -12.60 17.46
CA GLY A 95 7.38 -12.90 18.73
C GLY A 95 5.89 -12.57 18.70
N ALA A 96 5.05 -13.59 18.86
CA ALA A 96 3.59 -13.47 18.76
C ALA A 96 2.99 -12.61 19.89
N ASP A 97 3.63 -12.57 21.05
CA ASP A 97 3.24 -11.75 22.21
C ASP A 97 3.42 -10.23 21.97
N ARG A 98 4.33 -9.89 21.05
CA ARG A 98 4.61 -8.51 20.64
C ARG A 98 3.69 -8.06 19.53
N LEU A 99 3.21 -8.97 18.69
CA LEU A 99 2.38 -8.69 17.54
C LEU A 99 0.92 -8.46 17.98
N GLN A 100 0.37 -7.29 17.66
CA GLN A 100 -1.05 -7.02 17.86
C GLN A 100 -1.91 -7.85 16.91
N GLU A 101 -3.18 -8.02 17.25
CA GLU A 101 -4.18 -8.64 16.35
C GLU A 101 -4.15 -7.99 14.96
N CYS A 102 -4.27 -8.82 13.93
CA CYS A 102 -4.22 -8.36 12.54
C CYS A 102 -5.41 -7.47 12.23
N SER A 103 -5.18 -6.15 12.15
CA SER A 103 -6.23 -5.18 11.82
C SER A 103 -6.33 -4.87 10.32
N THR A 104 -5.55 -5.54 9.48
CA THR A 104 -5.50 -5.27 8.04
C THR A 104 -6.73 -5.82 7.31
N TYR A 105 -7.36 -6.82 7.90
CA TYR A 105 -8.63 -7.41 7.47
C TYR A 105 -9.73 -6.92 8.42
N ALA A 106 -10.69 -6.19 7.87
CA ALA A 106 -11.76 -5.53 8.60
C ALA A 106 -13.12 -5.78 7.91
N THR A 107 -14.16 -5.09 8.36
CA THR A 107 -15.46 -5.08 7.69
C THR A 107 -15.83 -3.69 7.21
N PHE A 108 -16.47 -3.61 6.04
CA PHE A 108 -17.11 -2.42 5.49
C PHE A 108 -18.56 -2.79 5.17
N GLU A 109 -19.52 -2.13 5.83
CA GLU A 109 -20.96 -2.43 5.69
C GLU A 109 -21.30 -3.92 5.87
N GLY A 110 -20.61 -4.60 6.79
CA GLY A 110 -20.79 -6.03 7.06
C GLY A 110 -20.05 -6.97 6.09
N ASN A 111 -19.41 -6.45 5.05
CA ASN A 111 -18.62 -7.22 4.09
C ASN A 111 -17.13 -7.20 4.45
N ALA A 112 -16.41 -8.27 4.10
CA ALA A 112 -14.96 -8.31 4.23
C ALA A 112 -14.28 -7.16 3.49
N ALA A 113 -13.32 -6.52 4.13
CA ALA A 113 -12.56 -5.41 3.56
C ALA A 113 -11.10 -5.48 3.99
N VAL A 114 -10.20 -5.03 3.12
CA VAL A 114 -8.76 -5.01 3.38
C VAL A 114 -8.28 -3.58 3.22
N GLU A 115 -7.52 -3.06 4.19
CA GLU A 115 -6.87 -1.74 4.10
C GLU A 115 -5.39 -1.92 3.72
N MET A 116 -4.92 -1.12 2.76
CA MET A 116 -3.51 -1.04 2.40
C MET A 116 -3.10 0.43 2.29
N SER A 117 -1.87 0.73 2.70
CA SER A 117 -1.41 2.12 2.76
C SER A 117 0.08 2.25 2.56
N ASN A 118 0.55 3.41 2.11
CA ASN A 118 1.95 3.75 2.09
C ASN A 118 2.18 5.18 2.58
N ARG A 119 3.24 5.38 3.36
CA ARG A 119 3.59 6.67 3.93
C ARG A 119 4.26 7.52 2.85
N TYR A 120 3.96 8.82 2.83
CA TYR A 120 4.64 9.72 1.89
C TYR A 120 6.10 9.97 2.28
N PHE A 121 6.43 9.88 3.56
CA PHE A 121 7.75 10.24 4.03
C PHE A 121 8.31 9.24 5.04
N THR A 122 9.64 9.11 5.00
CA THR A 122 10.45 8.41 5.98
C THR A 122 11.32 9.42 6.73
N PRO A 123 11.48 9.30 8.07
CA PRO A 123 12.45 10.11 8.81
C PRO A 123 13.86 9.97 8.20
N LYS A 124 14.58 11.08 8.04
CA LYS A 124 15.89 11.09 7.34
C LYS A 124 16.93 10.16 7.98
N ASN A 125 16.85 9.95 9.30
CA ASN A 125 17.72 9.04 10.04
C ASN A 125 17.35 7.55 9.87
N GLU A 126 16.18 7.24 9.30
CA GLU A 126 15.69 5.87 9.08
C GLU A 126 15.82 5.42 7.61
N THR A 127 16.27 6.28 6.69
CA THR A 127 16.29 5.96 5.25
C THR A 127 17.40 5.02 4.82
N GLY A 128 18.36 4.72 5.69
CA GLY A 128 19.54 3.93 5.33
C GLY A 128 20.38 4.57 4.23
N GLY A 129 20.31 5.90 4.07
CA GLY A 129 21.02 6.63 3.02
C GLY A 129 20.32 6.63 1.66
N ALA A 130 19.08 6.09 1.55
CA ALA A 130 18.33 6.12 0.32
C ALA A 130 18.14 7.57 -0.19
N PRO A 131 18.32 7.81 -1.51
CA PRO A 131 18.21 9.14 -2.08
C PRO A 131 16.77 9.64 -2.02
N GLY A 132 16.62 10.93 -1.72
CA GLY A 132 15.34 11.59 -1.75
C GLY A 132 14.84 11.80 -3.18
N ILE A 133 13.54 11.63 -3.34
CA ILE A 133 12.82 11.78 -4.60
C ILE A 133 11.79 12.91 -4.40
N PRO A 134 11.73 13.91 -5.30
CA PRO A 134 10.69 14.93 -5.25
C PRO A 134 9.29 14.33 -5.41
N LEU A 135 8.31 14.88 -4.67
CA LEU A 135 6.90 14.61 -4.95
C LEU A 135 6.48 15.30 -6.25
N GLY A 136 5.70 14.61 -7.07
CA GLY A 136 5.13 15.19 -8.28
C GLY A 136 3.96 16.14 -7.99
N GLU A 137 3.61 16.97 -8.97
CA GLU A 137 2.50 17.93 -8.88
C GLU A 137 1.15 17.21 -8.75
N GLU A 138 1.04 15.98 -9.25
CA GLU A 138 -0.13 15.11 -9.09
C GLU A 138 -0.34 14.67 -7.63
N ILE A 139 0.70 14.76 -6.80
CA ILE A 139 0.67 14.43 -5.38
C ILE A 139 0.55 15.68 -4.52
N ASP A 140 1.37 16.69 -4.77
CA ASP A 140 1.50 17.89 -3.93
C ASP A 140 1.45 19.18 -4.77
N PRO A 141 0.30 19.50 -5.41
CA PRO A 141 0.19 20.60 -6.38
C PRO A 141 0.47 21.98 -5.80
N HIS A 142 0.44 22.12 -4.46
CA HIS A 142 0.70 23.39 -3.77
C HIS A 142 1.99 23.36 -2.92
N GLY A 143 2.79 22.30 -3.01
CA GLY A 143 4.03 22.16 -2.24
C GLY A 143 3.81 22.09 -0.72
N HIS A 144 2.59 21.79 -0.27
CA HIS A 144 2.22 21.79 1.14
C HIS A 144 2.84 20.61 1.88
N LEU A 145 2.81 19.40 1.29
CA LEU A 145 3.47 18.22 1.86
C LEU A 145 4.99 18.42 1.89
N THR A 146 5.56 18.89 0.79
CA THR A 146 7.01 19.11 0.62
C THR A 146 7.50 20.15 1.64
N LYS A 147 6.78 21.25 1.79
CA LYS A 147 7.11 22.29 2.78
C LYS A 147 7.01 21.76 4.21
N ALA A 148 6.00 20.94 4.51
CA ALA A 148 5.84 20.38 5.84
C ALA A 148 6.96 19.38 6.19
N ALA A 149 7.41 18.56 5.23
CA ALA A 149 8.52 17.61 5.41
C ALA A 149 9.80 18.28 5.92
N GLY A 150 10.09 19.49 5.43
CA GLY A 150 11.29 20.25 5.81
C GLY A 150 12.55 19.43 5.60
N ASN A 151 13.48 19.49 6.57
CA ASN A 151 14.75 18.75 6.50
C ASN A 151 14.74 17.42 7.27
N GLY A 152 13.66 17.12 7.99
CA GLY A 152 13.57 15.96 8.88
C GLY A 152 13.02 14.70 8.21
N TYR A 153 12.34 14.87 7.07
CA TYR A 153 11.61 13.83 6.37
C TYR A 153 11.97 13.85 4.89
N VAL A 154 11.99 12.67 4.28
CA VAL A 154 12.32 12.51 2.87
C VAL A 154 11.39 11.47 2.24
N HIS A 155 10.95 11.76 1.02
CA HIS A 155 10.22 10.81 0.19
C HIS A 155 11.27 9.99 -0.56
N VAL A 156 11.25 8.66 -0.41
CA VAL A 156 12.18 7.75 -1.07
C VAL A 156 11.41 6.73 -1.92
N GLU A 157 12.11 5.91 -2.69
CA GLU A 157 11.47 4.90 -3.56
C GLU A 157 10.47 4.01 -2.80
N ASP A 158 10.79 3.63 -1.56
CA ASP A 158 9.89 2.82 -0.72
C ASP A 158 8.56 3.53 -0.37
N ASN A 159 8.52 4.86 -0.42
CA ASN A 159 7.31 5.67 -0.18
C ASN A 159 6.43 5.83 -1.43
N ARG A 160 6.89 5.38 -2.60
CA ARG A 160 6.13 5.54 -3.85
C ARG A 160 4.98 4.56 -3.94
N VAL A 161 3.92 5.05 -4.55
CA VAL A 161 2.80 4.25 -5.07
C VAL A 161 2.69 4.57 -6.54
N TYR A 162 2.64 3.53 -7.37
CA TYR A 162 2.46 3.66 -8.80
C TYR A 162 0.97 3.59 -9.17
N TYR A 163 0.55 4.42 -10.11
CA TYR A 163 -0.85 4.55 -10.51
C TYR A 163 -0.99 4.24 -11.99
N PHE A 164 -1.88 3.33 -12.33
CA PHE A 164 -2.10 2.92 -13.71
C PHE A 164 -3.57 2.84 -14.08
N GLU A 165 -3.85 2.87 -15.38
CA GLU A 165 -5.13 2.49 -15.96
C GLU A 165 -4.91 1.36 -16.96
N ARG A 166 -5.75 0.33 -16.90
CA ARG A 166 -5.77 -0.74 -17.88
C ARG A 166 -6.48 -0.26 -19.13
N GLN A 167 -5.71 -0.02 -20.19
CA GLN A 167 -6.24 0.23 -21.52
C GLN A 167 -6.39 -1.10 -22.27
N VAL A 168 -7.62 -1.44 -22.61
CA VAL A 168 -7.96 -2.63 -23.38
C VAL A 168 -8.07 -2.24 -24.85
N LYS A 169 -7.25 -2.86 -25.70
CA LYS A 169 -7.41 -2.77 -27.16
C LYS A 169 -8.38 -3.85 -27.64
N ASN A 170 -8.14 -5.10 -27.21
CA ASN A 170 -8.95 -6.30 -27.43
C ASN A 170 -8.89 -7.18 -26.14
N GLU A 171 -9.71 -8.23 -25.98
CA GLU A 171 -9.76 -9.07 -24.75
C GLU A 171 -8.39 -9.58 -24.27
N ASP A 172 -7.51 -9.98 -25.20
CA ASP A 172 -6.16 -10.49 -24.89
C ASP A 172 -5.05 -9.43 -24.96
N ASP A 173 -5.36 -8.21 -25.42
CA ASP A 173 -4.39 -7.13 -25.63
C ASP A 173 -4.75 -5.94 -24.75
N HIS A 174 -4.14 -5.90 -23.57
CA HIS A 174 -4.25 -4.79 -22.64
C HIS A 174 -2.87 -4.30 -22.21
N ARG A 175 -2.80 -3.01 -21.87
CA ARG A 175 -1.61 -2.37 -21.31
C ARG A 175 -1.98 -1.52 -20.11
N PHE A 176 -1.05 -1.41 -19.17
CA PHE A 176 -1.16 -0.48 -18.05
C PHE A 176 -0.43 0.81 -18.41
N VAL A 177 -1.15 1.92 -18.44
CA VAL A 177 -0.58 3.25 -18.69
C VAL A 177 -0.55 4.07 -17.40
N PRO A 178 0.49 4.87 -17.14
CA PRO A 178 0.52 5.73 -15.97
C PRO A 178 -0.63 6.75 -15.99
N VAL A 179 -1.28 6.93 -14.83
CA VAL A 179 -2.34 7.95 -14.63
C VAL A 179 -2.12 8.72 -13.33
N ALA A 180 -2.83 9.82 -13.15
CA ALA A 180 -2.79 10.56 -11.90
C ALA A 180 -3.64 9.86 -10.81
N PRO A 181 -3.29 10.00 -9.52
CA PRO A 181 -4.06 9.39 -8.42
C PRO A 181 -5.51 9.90 -8.33
N VAL A 182 -5.78 11.10 -8.84
CA VAL A 182 -7.14 11.68 -8.88
C VAL A 182 -8.13 10.86 -9.73
N THR A 183 -7.62 9.99 -10.60
CA THR A 183 -8.44 9.13 -11.47
C THR A 183 -9.28 8.12 -10.69
N PHE A 184 -8.82 7.68 -9.51
CA PHE A 184 -9.48 6.62 -8.75
C PHE A 184 -10.60 7.16 -7.86
N GLN A 185 -11.73 6.47 -7.83
CA GLN A 185 -12.92 6.81 -7.07
C GLN A 185 -13.44 5.61 -6.26
N VAL A 186 -14.22 5.91 -5.22
CA VAL A 186 -14.98 4.87 -4.51
C VAL A 186 -16.00 4.25 -5.47
N GLY A 187 -16.01 2.93 -5.55
CA GLY A 187 -16.81 2.14 -6.49
C GLY A 187 -16.03 1.57 -7.67
N ASP A 188 -14.80 2.04 -7.92
CA ASP A 188 -13.96 1.53 -9.01
C ASP A 188 -13.50 0.09 -8.72
N ILE A 189 -13.45 -0.73 -9.77
CA ILE A 189 -12.79 -2.04 -9.74
C ILE A 189 -11.32 -1.83 -10.08
N VAL A 190 -10.45 -2.25 -9.17
CA VAL A 190 -9.00 -2.03 -9.29
C VAL A 190 -8.23 -3.31 -9.03
N GLU A 191 -7.01 -3.36 -9.55
CA GLU A 191 -5.96 -4.26 -9.10
C GLU A 191 -4.95 -3.46 -8.28
N VAL A 192 -4.57 -3.95 -7.11
CA VAL A 192 -3.51 -3.36 -6.28
C VAL A 192 -2.36 -4.34 -6.14
N GLN A 193 -1.14 -3.81 -6.13
CA GLN A 193 0.02 -4.56 -5.68
C GLN A 193 0.39 -4.12 -4.27
N VAL A 194 0.66 -5.10 -3.41
CA VAL A 194 0.94 -4.89 -2.00
C VAL A 194 2.11 -5.72 -1.54
N SER A 195 2.94 -5.16 -0.66
CA SER A 195 3.93 -5.92 0.10
C SER A 195 3.56 -5.99 1.57
N PHE A 196 4.12 -6.95 2.30
CA PHE A 196 3.80 -7.18 3.70
C PHE A 196 4.92 -6.71 4.61
N ALA A 197 4.55 -5.95 5.65
CA ALA A 197 5.50 -5.43 6.61
C ALA A 197 4.98 -5.48 8.04
N VAL A 198 5.90 -5.48 9.00
CA VAL A 198 5.63 -5.30 10.42
C VAL A 198 6.24 -3.98 10.87
N PHE A 199 5.40 -3.12 11.41
CA PHE A 199 5.77 -1.80 11.91
C PHE A 199 5.85 -1.78 13.43
N PRO A 200 6.82 -1.05 14.00
CA PRO A 200 6.91 -0.86 15.44
C PRO A 200 5.86 0.14 15.91
N LEU A 201 5.23 -0.19 17.03
CA LEU A 201 4.33 0.68 17.78
C LEU A 201 4.98 1.11 19.10
N ARG A 202 4.24 1.87 19.91
CA ARG A 202 4.67 2.21 21.27
C ARG A 202 4.75 0.95 22.13
N GLU A 203 5.52 1.03 23.22
CA GLU A 203 5.61 -0.03 24.24
C GLU A 203 6.10 -1.39 23.70
N GLY A 204 6.90 -1.38 22.62
CA GLY A 204 7.49 -2.59 22.06
C GLY A 204 6.51 -3.49 21.29
N LYS A 205 5.25 -3.05 21.14
CA LYS A 205 4.24 -3.72 20.31
C LYS A 205 4.55 -3.54 18.83
N LEU A 206 4.10 -4.50 18.03
CA LEU A 206 4.31 -4.58 16.61
C LEU A 206 2.96 -4.75 15.90
N LYS A 207 2.84 -4.26 14.67
CA LYS A 207 1.63 -4.40 13.85
C LYS A 207 1.98 -4.86 12.44
N THR A 208 1.31 -5.92 11.98
CA THR A 208 1.30 -6.31 10.57
C THR A 208 0.49 -5.31 9.75
N SER A 209 0.98 -4.95 8.57
CA SER A 209 0.29 -4.08 7.63
C SER A 209 0.68 -4.43 6.20
N MET A 210 -0.20 -4.06 5.26
CA MET A 210 0.06 -4.15 3.83
C MET A 210 0.49 -2.78 3.30
N THR A 211 1.67 -2.74 2.69
CA THR A 211 2.22 -1.55 2.04
C THR A 211 1.68 -1.49 0.62
N LEU A 212 0.93 -0.44 0.29
CA LEU A 212 0.46 -0.21 -1.08
C LEU A 212 1.67 0.10 -1.99
N ARG A 213 1.84 -0.66 -3.07
CA ARG A 213 2.93 -0.47 -4.05
C ARG A 213 2.42 0.09 -5.36
N SER A 214 1.27 -0.39 -5.83
CA SER A 214 0.61 0.17 -7.00
C SER A 214 -0.89 -0.04 -6.94
N ILE A 215 -1.61 0.75 -7.73
CA ILE A 215 -3.03 0.61 -8.00
C ILE A 215 -3.29 0.84 -9.49
N SER A 216 -4.10 -0.03 -10.07
CA SER A 216 -4.44 -0.06 -11.48
C SER A 216 -5.95 -0.07 -11.66
N LEU A 217 -6.50 0.90 -12.38
CA LEU A 217 -7.92 0.96 -12.69
C LEU A 217 -8.25 -0.12 -13.72
N LEU A 218 -9.17 -1.03 -13.39
CA LEU A 218 -9.62 -2.09 -14.28
C LEU A 218 -10.96 -1.75 -14.93
N ASP A 219 -11.87 -1.14 -14.17
CA ASP A 219 -13.19 -0.70 -14.59
C ASP A 219 -13.70 0.43 -13.67
N GLY A 220 -14.00 1.59 -14.25
CA GLY A 220 -14.61 2.74 -13.58
C GLY A 220 -15.99 3.11 -14.16
N SER A 221 -16.64 2.20 -14.89
CA SER A 221 -17.90 2.47 -15.59
C SER A 221 -19.01 2.95 -14.65
N GLN A 222 -19.08 2.42 -13.43
CA GLN A 222 -20.12 2.75 -12.44
C GLN A 222 -19.94 4.17 -11.88
N THR A 223 -18.71 4.62 -11.68
CA THR A 223 -18.39 5.96 -11.16
C THR A 223 -18.52 7.01 -12.27
N GLN A 224 -18.12 6.68 -13.50
CA GLN A 224 -18.33 7.53 -14.68
C GLN A 224 -19.81 7.73 -15.02
N ALA A 225 -20.64 6.68 -14.89
CA ALA A 225 -22.07 6.78 -15.12
C ALA A 225 -22.78 7.64 -14.06
N SER A 226 -22.34 7.55 -12.79
CA SER A 226 -22.93 8.32 -11.67
C SER A 226 -22.70 9.82 -11.81
N GLY A 227 -21.54 10.25 -12.32
CA GLY A 227 -21.25 11.67 -12.61
C GLY A 227 -22.14 12.29 -13.71
N TYR A 228 -22.78 11.47 -14.54
CA TYR A 228 -23.67 11.92 -15.60
C TYR A 228 -25.11 12.21 -15.12
N TRP A 229 -25.52 11.62 -14.00
CA TRP A 229 -26.87 11.81 -13.44
C TRP A 229 -26.98 13.05 -12.54
N ASP A 230 -25.88 13.52 -11.97
CA ASP A 230 -25.83 14.75 -11.15
C ASP A 230 -25.74 16.05 -11.97
N MET A 231 -25.72 15.97 -13.31
CA MET A 231 -25.68 17.13 -14.21
C MET A 231 -27.02 17.41 -14.95
N ARG A 232 -28.15 16.85 -14.49
CA ARG A 232 -29.49 17.10 -15.06
C ARG A 232 -30.45 17.73 -14.06
#